data_AF-A0A645IZB4-F1
#
_entry.id   AF-A0A645IZB4-F1
#
_cell.length_a   1.000
_cell.length_b   1.000
_cell.length_c   1.000
_cell.angle_alpha   90.00
_cell.angle_beta   90.00
_cell.angle_gamma   90.00
#
_symmetry.space_group_name_H-M   'P 1'
#
loop_
_entity.id
_entity.type
_entity.pdbx_description
1 polymer ?
#
loop_
_entity_poly.entity_id
_entity_poly.type
_entity_poly.pdbx_seq_one_letter_code
_entity_poly.pdbx_strand_id
1 'polypeptide(L)'
;MLDETDHSGEAEFALFFDKSEIYVGVGSDHTDRKLETIDIPKAKQIYPNTISKELWKLSDVIGHWDDIIIRSWIKADGEKKLFQEAKLTAMLDAADLAERAKKLLCDPKDTEGLVVYSGTVASLFKADYSPYFETELEDPILGRRLGNVYEMTCKSSWYKGN
;
A
#
# COMPACT_ATOMS: atom_id res chain seq x y z
N MET A 1 -1.40 26.41 -3.65
CA MET A 1 -0.32 25.56 -4.21
C MET A 1 -0.39 24.25 -3.47
N LEU A 2 -0.41 23.13 -4.20
CA LEU A 2 -0.06 21.83 -3.60
C LEU A 2 1.35 22.00 -3.06
N ASP A 3 1.54 21.66 -1.79
CA ASP A 3 2.88 21.56 -1.25
C ASP A 3 3.48 20.27 -1.84
N GLU A 4 4.50 20.40 -2.69
CA GLU A 4 5.12 19.25 -3.37
C GLU A 4 5.83 18.29 -2.41
N THR A 5 5.74 18.55 -1.10
CA THR A 5 6.44 17.78 -0.06
C THR A 5 5.50 17.23 1.03
N ASP A 6 4.21 17.59 1.03
CA ASP A 6 3.26 17.18 2.09
C ASP A 6 2.43 15.95 1.69
N HIS A 7 3.13 14.91 1.23
CA HIS A 7 2.54 13.64 0.82
C HIS A 7 3.47 12.46 1.14
N SER A 8 2.91 11.26 1.26
CA SER A 8 3.68 10.06 1.60
C SER A 8 3.02 8.79 1.08
N GLY A 9 3.86 7.78 0.83
CA GLY A 9 3.37 6.42 0.62
C GLY A 9 2.82 5.79 1.90
N GLU A 10 2.01 4.75 1.73
CA GLU A 10 1.40 3.96 2.80
C GLU A 10 1.48 2.49 2.43
N ALA A 11 2.27 1.70 3.15
CA ALA A 11 2.43 0.27 2.85
C ALA A 11 1.14 -0.49 3.11
N GLU A 12 0.63 -1.17 2.09
CA GLU A 12 -0.56 -1.99 2.19
C GLU A 12 -0.42 -3.28 1.39
N PHE A 13 -1.02 -4.36 1.87
CA PHE A 13 -1.37 -5.44 0.96
C PHE A 13 -2.67 -5.09 0.24
N ALA A 14 -2.85 -5.63 -0.96
CA ALA A 14 -4.08 -5.48 -1.71
C ALA A 14 -4.58 -6.83 -2.22
N LEU A 15 -5.89 -7.03 -2.18
CA LEU A 15 -6.58 -8.20 -2.70
C LEU A 15 -7.07 -7.94 -4.11
N PHE A 16 -6.82 -8.88 -5.02
CA PHE A 16 -7.23 -8.84 -6.42
C PHE A 16 -8.15 -10.02 -6.69
N PHE A 17 -9.35 -9.74 -7.19
CA PHE A 17 -10.37 -10.75 -7.46
C PHE A 17 -10.41 -11.04 -8.97
N ASP A 18 -10.05 -12.27 -9.34
CA ASP A 18 -10.10 -12.77 -10.72
C ASP A 18 -10.83 -14.12 -10.70
N LYS A 19 -12.08 -14.09 -11.17
CA LYS A 19 -13.04 -15.20 -11.16
C LYS A 19 -13.24 -15.75 -9.76
N SER A 20 -12.85 -17.00 -9.54
CA SER A 20 -12.95 -17.70 -8.26
C SER A 20 -11.69 -17.57 -7.40
N GLU A 21 -10.65 -16.93 -7.92
CA GLU A 21 -9.35 -16.80 -7.26
C GLU A 21 -9.20 -15.40 -6.66
N ILE A 22 -8.55 -15.34 -5.50
CA ILE A 22 -8.12 -14.10 -4.88
C ILE A 22 -6.60 -14.13 -4.84
N TYR A 23 -5.99 -13.05 -5.29
CA TYR A 23 -4.56 -12.84 -5.23
C TYR A 23 -4.22 -11.73 -4.24
N VAL A 24 -3.03 -11.79 -3.65
CA VAL A 24 -2.47 -10.76 -2.80
C VAL A 24 -1.26 -10.13 -3.47
N GLY A 25 -1.23 -8.79 -3.48
CA GLY A 25 -0.08 -7.98 -3.85
C GLY A 25 0.34 -7.07 -2.69
N VAL A 26 1.47 -6.39 -2.84
CA VAL A 26 1.91 -5.32 -1.94
C VAL A 26 2.05 -4.02 -2.69
N GLY A 27 1.61 -2.93 -2.11
CA GLY A 27 1.51 -1.65 -2.79
C GLY A 27 1.55 -0.47 -1.84
N SER A 28 1.34 0.70 -2.44
CA SER A 28 1.20 1.95 -1.73
C SER A 28 -0.10 2.66 -2.09
N ASP A 29 -0.90 2.98 -1.07
CA ASP A 29 -2.08 3.87 -1.16
C ASP A 29 -1.65 5.31 -0.83
N HIS A 30 -0.89 5.90 -1.76
CA HIS A 30 -0.23 7.19 -1.55
C HIS A 30 -1.23 8.29 -1.23
N THR A 31 -0.93 9.12 -0.23
CA THR A 31 -1.86 10.15 0.26
C THR A 31 -1.20 11.51 0.38
N ASP A 32 -1.95 12.56 0.06
CA ASP A 32 -1.62 13.95 0.38
C ASP A 32 -2.02 14.24 1.83
N ARG A 33 -1.02 14.42 2.71
CA ARG A 33 -1.25 14.55 4.16
C ARG A 33 -1.99 15.83 4.51
N LYS A 34 -1.79 16.89 3.73
CA LYS A 34 -2.49 18.16 3.93
C LYS A 34 -3.95 18.04 3.59
N LEU A 35 -4.25 17.50 2.40
CA LEU A 35 -5.62 17.31 1.94
C LEU A 35 -6.37 16.28 2.78
N GLU A 36 -5.67 15.29 3.34
CA GLU A 36 -6.27 14.29 4.22
C GLU A 36 -6.95 14.95 5.44
N THR A 37 -6.40 16.06 5.95
CA THR A 37 -7.01 16.85 7.05
C THR A 37 -8.32 17.56 6.67
N ILE A 38 -8.62 17.66 5.37
CA ILE A 38 -9.77 18.38 4.81
C ILE A 38 -10.79 17.40 4.21
N ASP A 39 -10.32 16.44 3.40
CA ASP A 39 -11.14 15.53 2.60
C ASP A 39 -10.30 14.28 2.23
N ILE A 40 -10.51 13.19 2.98
CA ILE A 40 -9.80 11.92 2.81
C ILE A 40 -9.97 11.35 1.38
N PRO A 41 -11.19 11.21 0.81
CA PRO A 41 -11.36 10.76 -0.58
C PRO A 41 -10.55 11.57 -1.59
N LYS A 42 -10.50 12.90 -1.47
CA LYS A 42 -9.71 13.72 -2.39
C LYS A 42 -8.21 13.49 -2.23
N ALA A 43 -7.72 13.38 -0.99
CA ALA A 43 -6.30 13.17 -0.71
C ALA A 43 -5.76 11.90 -1.41
N LYS A 44 -6.58 10.84 -1.44
CA LYS A 44 -6.29 9.55 -2.07
C LYS A 44 -6.44 9.54 -3.60
N GLN A 45 -7.02 10.57 -4.20
CA GLN A 45 -7.20 10.68 -5.66
C GLN A 45 -6.12 11.51 -6.37
N ILE A 46 -5.28 12.23 -5.61
CA ILE A 46 -4.23 13.08 -6.19
C ILE A 46 -3.07 12.24 -6.74
N TYR A 47 -2.73 11.16 -6.04
CA TYR A 47 -1.61 10.29 -6.38
C TYR A 47 -2.11 8.91 -6.81
N PRO A 48 -1.45 8.26 -7.78
CA PRO A 48 -1.82 6.91 -8.18
C PRO A 48 -1.41 5.90 -7.11
N ASN A 49 -2.26 4.91 -6.89
CA ASN A 49 -1.87 3.72 -6.15
C ASN A 49 -0.87 2.90 -6.98
N THR A 50 0.10 2.31 -6.29
CA THR A 50 1.13 1.47 -6.91
C THR A 50 1.08 0.08 -6.32
N ILE A 51 1.46 -0.93 -7.11
CA ILE A 51 1.37 -2.33 -6.72
C ILE A 51 2.56 -3.13 -7.27
N SER A 52 2.91 -4.20 -6.57
CA SER A 52 3.87 -5.21 -7.00
C SER A 52 3.51 -5.77 -8.37
N LYS A 53 4.55 -6.06 -9.16
CA LYS A 53 4.40 -6.69 -10.49
C LYS A 53 3.96 -8.15 -10.43
N GLU A 54 4.22 -8.78 -9.29
CA GLU A 54 3.87 -10.16 -9.01
C GLU A 54 2.82 -10.19 -7.90
N LEU A 55 2.00 -11.24 -7.91
CA LEU A 55 0.97 -11.50 -6.93
C LEU A 55 1.09 -12.96 -6.45
N TRP A 56 0.74 -13.22 -5.19
CA TRP A 56 0.57 -14.57 -4.69
C TRP A 56 -0.90 -14.95 -4.73
N LYS A 57 -1.21 -16.23 -4.89
CA LYS A 57 -2.56 -16.70 -4.59
C LYS A 57 -2.79 -16.61 -3.09
N LEU A 58 -3.95 -16.10 -2.69
CA LEU A 58 -4.30 -16.02 -1.27
C LEU A 58 -4.33 -17.42 -0.63
N SER A 59 -4.79 -18.43 -1.37
CA SER A 59 -4.83 -19.82 -0.93
C SER A 59 -3.46 -20.42 -0.60
N ASP A 60 -2.38 -19.91 -1.21
CA ASP A 60 -1.01 -20.37 -0.91
C ASP A 60 -0.50 -19.87 0.44
N VAL A 61 -1.08 -18.77 0.96
CA VAL A 61 -0.53 -18.04 2.12
C VAL A 61 -1.50 -17.91 3.29
N ILE A 62 -2.80 -18.11 3.07
CA ILE A 62 -3.84 -17.93 4.10
C ILE A 62 -3.62 -18.84 5.32
N GLY A 63 -2.99 -20.02 5.13
CA GLY A 63 -2.70 -20.95 6.22
C GLY A 63 -1.63 -20.48 7.20
N HIS A 64 -0.83 -19.47 6.82
CA HIS A 64 0.23 -18.86 7.63
C HIS A 64 0.23 -17.34 7.50
N TRP A 65 -0.95 -16.76 7.26
CA TRP A 65 -1.15 -15.32 7.03
C TRP A 65 -0.55 -14.47 8.15
N ASP A 66 -0.72 -14.91 9.39
CA ASP A 66 -0.28 -14.22 10.60
C ASP A 66 1.24 -14.07 10.72
N ASP A 67 2.01 -14.90 10.00
CA ASP A 67 3.48 -14.85 10.00
C ASP A 67 4.06 -13.96 8.90
N ILE A 68 3.23 -13.53 7.95
CA ILE A 68 3.65 -12.63 6.88
C ILE A 68 3.95 -11.25 7.46
N ILE A 69 5.02 -10.64 6.95
CA ILE A 69 5.50 -9.34 7.41
C ILE A 69 5.35 -8.34 6.27
N ILE A 70 4.73 -7.20 6.54
CA ILE A 70 4.72 -6.04 5.64
C ILE A 70 5.75 -5.02 6.11
N ARG A 71 6.49 -4.45 5.17
CA ARG A 71 7.48 -3.40 5.43
C ARG A 71 7.37 -2.28 4.42
N SER A 72 7.84 -1.10 4.82
CA SER A 72 8.22 -0.06 3.87
C SER A 72 9.49 0.67 4.25
N TRP A 73 10.07 1.34 3.27
CA TRP A 73 11.22 2.19 3.46
C TRP A 73 11.06 3.51 2.72
N ILE A 74 11.68 4.52 3.30
CA ILE A 74 11.88 5.84 2.69
C ILE A 74 13.37 6.13 2.60
N LYS A 75 13.75 7.15 1.81
CA LYS A 75 15.10 7.74 1.90
C LYS A 75 15.04 8.96 2.82
N ALA A 76 15.87 8.98 3.87
CA ALA A 76 16.07 10.14 4.74
C ALA A 76 17.57 10.32 4.97
N ASP A 77 18.07 11.55 4.82
CA ASP A 77 19.50 11.88 4.90
C ASP A 77 20.38 11.10 3.90
N GLY A 78 19.82 10.72 2.75
CA GLY A 78 20.49 9.89 1.74
C GLY A 78 20.54 8.39 2.06
N GLU A 79 19.99 7.96 3.19
CA GLU A 79 19.97 6.56 3.63
C GLU A 79 18.56 5.97 3.56
N LYS A 80 18.47 4.68 3.22
CA LYS A 80 17.21 3.94 3.25
C LYS A 80 16.87 3.59 4.70
N LYS A 81 15.77 4.13 5.22
CA LYS A 81 15.30 3.90 6.61
C LYS A 81 14.00 3.10 6.60
N LEU A 82 13.92 2.08 7.47
CA LEU A 82 12.71 1.29 7.67
C LEU A 82 11.61 2.18 8.24
N PHE A 83 10.55 2.38 7.47
CA PHE A 83 9.51 3.36 7.77
C PHE A 83 8.28 2.74 8.41
N GLN A 84 7.84 1.58 7.92
CA GLN A 84 6.76 0.79 8.50
C GLN A 84 7.21 -0.66 8.59
N GLU A 85 6.82 -1.36 9.66
CA GLU A 85 7.02 -2.81 9.79
C GLU A 85 5.94 -3.38 10.72
N ALA A 86 5.27 -4.43 10.26
CA ALA A 86 4.33 -5.19 11.09
C ALA A 86 4.13 -6.59 10.55
N LYS A 87 3.77 -7.53 11.43
CA LYS A 87 3.08 -8.76 11.01
C LYS A 87 1.67 -8.42 10.53
N LEU A 88 1.11 -9.20 9.61
CA LEU A 88 -0.25 -8.97 9.11
C LEU A 88 -1.34 -9.14 10.18
N THR A 89 -1.03 -9.75 11.32
CA THR A 89 -1.89 -9.77 12.52
C THR A 89 -2.22 -8.37 13.08
N ALA A 90 -1.43 -7.35 12.74
CA ALA A 90 -1.72 -5.96 13.13
C ALA A 90 -2.76 -5.28 12.22
N MET A 91 -3.19 -5.96 11.16
CA MET A 91 -4.10 -5.44 10.13
C MET A 91 -5.39 -6.26 10.13
N LEU A 92 -6.39 -5.82 9.37
CA LEU A 92 -7.59 -6.62 9.15
C LEU A 92 -7.22 -7.89 8.38
N ASP A 93 -7.73 -9.03 8.84
CA ASP A 93 -7.51 -10.33 8.17
C ASP A 93 -8.01 -10.30 6.71
N ALA A 94 -7.33 -11.03 5.82
CA ALA A 94 -7.67 -11.03 4.39
C ALA A 94 -9.07 -11.58 4.10
N ALA A 95 -9.53 -12.61 4.82
CA ALA A 95 -10.86 -13.16 4.62
C ALA A 95 -11.94 -12.18 5.11
N ASP A 96 -11.70 -11.53 6.25
CA ASP A 96 -12.58 -10.49 6.77
C ASP A 96 -12.65 -9.27 5.85
N LEU A 97 -11.51 -8.82 5.32
CA LEU A 97 -11.43 -7.71 4.36
C LEU A 97 -12.21 -8.04 3.08
N ALA A 98 -12.01 -9.24 2.52
CA ALA A 98 -12.73 -9.70 1.34
C ALA A 98 -14.25 -9.74 1.57
N GLU A 99 -14.68 -10.28 2.70
CA GLU A 99 -16.10 -10.39 3.05
C GLU A 99 -16.75 -9.01 3.26
N ARG A 100 -16.04 -8.06 3.87
CA ARG A 100 -16.52 -6.68 4.02
C ARG A 100 -16.62 -5.98 2.68
N ALA A 101 -15.62 -6.13 1.81
CA ALA A 101 -15.64 -5.51 0.49
C ALA A 101 -16.81 -6.00 -0.36
N LYS A 102 -17.08 -7.33 -0.36
CA LYS A 102 -18.22 -7.92 -1.07
C LYS A 102 -19.56 -7.33 -0.64
N LYS A 103 -19.74 -7.04 0.66
CA LYS A 103 -20.96 -6.44 1.20
C LYS A 103 -21.22 -5.00 0.73
N LEU A 104 -20.21 -4.33 0.19
CA LEU A 104 -20.34 -2.97 -0.35
C LEU A 104 -20.77 -2.95 -1.82
N LEU A 105 -20.73 -4.09 -2.51
CA LEU A 105 -21.15 -4.20 -3.91
C LEU A 105 -22.67 -4.27 -4.03
N CYS A 106 -23.20 -3.81 -5.17
CA CYS A 106 -24.61 -4.01 -5.52
C CYS A 106 -24.98 -5.50 -5.59
N ASP A 107 -24.09 -6.32 -6.15
CA ASP A 107 -24.14 -7.78 -6.07
C ASP A 107 -22.86 -8.30 -5.39
N PRO A 108 -22.95 -8.86 -4.17
CA PRO A 108 -21.80 -9.43 -3.46
C PRO A 108 -21.06 -10.56 -4.19
N LYS A 109 -21.65 -11.12 -5.26
CA LYS A 109 -21.02 -12.16 -6.09
C LYS A 109 -20.23 -11.61 -7.28
N ASP A 110 -20.48 -10.37 -7.68
CA ASP A 110 -19.83 -9.75 -8.83
C ASP A 110 -18.50 -9.09 -8.43
N THR A 111 -17.51 -9.91 -8.12
CA THR A 111 -16.20 -9.44 -7.66
C THR A 111 -15.14 -9.35 -8.77
N GLU A 112 -15.48 -9.65 -10.01
CA GLU A 112 -14.50 -9.68 -11.10
C GLU A 112 -13.82 -8.31 -11.28
N GLY A 113 -12.49 -8.29 -11.22
CA GLY A 113 -11.70 -7.08 -11.36
C GLY A 113 -11.71 -6.16 -10.14
N LEU A 114 -12.32 -6.58 -9.02
CA LEU A 114 -12.27 -5.84 -7.77
C LEU A 114 -10.83 -5.82 -7.22
N VAL A 115 -10.40 -4.65 -6.76
CA VAL A 115 -9.15 -4.46 -6.02
C VAL A 115 -9.44 -3.81 -4.68
N VAL A 116 -8.94 -4.38 -3.60
CA VAL A 116 -9.18 -3.89 -2.24
C VAL A 116 -7.87 -3.70 -1.51
N TYR A 117 -7.58 -2.46 -1.16
CA TYR A 117 -6.45 -2.07 -0.32
C TYR A 117 -6.82 -2.25 1.16
N SER A 118 -5.85 -2.70 1.97
CA SER A 118 -6.08 -3.22 3.33
C SER A 118 -6.16 -2.16 4.42
N GLY A 119 -5.82 -0.92 4.11
CA GLY A 119 -5.38 0.08 5.08
C GLY A 119 -3.92 -0.16 5.46
N THR A 120 -3.31 0.82 6.12
CA THR A 120 -1.88 0.80 6.44
C THR A 120 -1.59 0.69 7.93
N VAL A 121 -0.37 0.30 8.28
CA VAL A 121 0.12 0.30 9.66
C VAL A 121 0.79 1.62 10.01
N ALA A 122 0.89 1.95 11.30
CA ALA A 122 1.56 3.17 11.73
C ALA A 122 3.04 3.19 11.32
N SER A 123 3.55 4.38 10.99
CA SER A 123 4.98 4.56 10.77
C SER A 123 5.78 4.47 12.08
N LEU A 124 7.00 3.96 11.99
CA LEU A 124 7.92 3.81 13.12
C LEU A 124 8.41 5.16 13.64
N PHE A 125 8.43 6.18 12.78
CA PHE A 125 8.77 7.55 13.12
C PHE A 125 8.03 8.52 12.20
N LYS A 126 8.00 9.80 12.59
CA LYS A 126 7.57 10.88 11.71
C LYS A 126 8.74 11.27 10.81
N ALA A 127 8.55 11.15 9.50
CA ALA A 127 9.53 11.56 8.51
C ALA A 127 9.13 12.90 7.89
N ASP A 128 10.13 13.67 7.47
CA ASP A 128 9.94 14.69 6.43
C ASP A 128 9.69 14.00 5.08
N TYR A 129 9.43 14.81 4.06
CA TYR A 129 9.20 14.34 2.69
C TYR A 129 10.29 13.40 2.18
N SER A 130 9.87 12.30 1.56
CA SER A 130 10.74 11.45 0.75
C SER A 130 10.08 11.19 -0.60
N PRO A 131 10.75 11.51 -1.73
CA PRO A 131 10.25 11.14 -3.05
C PRO A 131 10.32 9.63 -3.29
N TYR A 132 11.06 8.91 -2.46
CA TYR A 132 11.27 7.46 -2.56
C TYR A 132 10.34 6.72 -1.61
N PHE A 133 9.69 5.70 -2.13
CA PHE A 133 8.95 4.76 -1.30
C PHE A 133 9.12 3.35 -1.85
N GLU A 134 9.35 2.42 -0.93
CA GLU A 134 9.47 1.00 -1.23
C GLU A 134 8.62 0.22 -0.24
N THR A 135 7.93 -0.80 -0.72
CA THR A 135 7.08 -1.67 0.08
C THR A 135 7.44 -3.12 -0.19
N GLU A 136 7.42 -3.94 0.85
CA GLU A 136 7.69 -5.37 0.78
C GLU A 136 6.63 -6.15 1.56
N LEU A 137 6.28 -7.31 1.02
CA LEU A 137 5.55 -8.34 1.75
C LEU A 137 6.43 -9.59 1.78
N GLU A 138 6.82 -10.03 2.97
CA GLU A 138 7.68 -11.20 3.18
C GLU A 138 6.86 -12.37 3.72
N ASP A 139 6.95 -13.50 3.04
CA ASP A 139 6.48 -14.79 3.51
C ASP A 139 7.68 -15.60 4.02
N PRO A 140 7.91 -15.66 5.34
CA PRO A 140 9.05 -16.38 5.90
C PRO A 140 8.88 -17.90 5.86
N ILE A 141 7.64 -18.40 5.70
CA ILE A 141 7.34 -19.84 5.69
C ILE A 141 7.70 -20.45 4.33
N LEU A 142 7.36 -19.76 3.24
CA LEU A 142 7.70 -20.18 1.88
C LEU A 142 9.01 -19.57 1.35
N GLY A 143 9.62 -18.63 2.09
CA GLY A 143 10.92 -18.03 1.77
C GLY A 143 10.88 -17.13 0.53
N ARG A 144 9.79 -16.39 0.32
CA ARG A 144 9.57 -15.53 -0.85
C ARG A 144 9.10 -14.13 -0.44
N ARG A 145 9.28 -13.15 -1.34
CA ARG A 145 8.89 -11.75 -1.10
C ARG A 145 8.24 -11.12 -2.32
N LEU A 146 7.25 -10.25 -2.11
CA LEU A 146 6.76 -9.29 -3.10
C LEU A 146 7.37 -7.93 -2.81
N GLY A 147 7.58 -7.14 -3.87
CA GLY A 147 8.12 -5.79 -3.74
C GLY A 147 7.46 -4.82 -4.71
N ASN A 148 7.36 -3.57 -4.27
CA ASN A 148 6.99 -2.43 -5.10
C ASN A 148 7.85 -1.23 -4.70
N VAL A 149 8.35 -0.49 -5.68
CA VAL A 149 9.23 0.67 -5.47
C VAL A 149 8.92 1.73 -6.50
N TYR A 150 8.87 2.98 -6.06
CA TYR A 150 8.78 4.13 -6.94
C TYR A 150 9.58 5.30 -6.37
N GLU A 151 9.99 6.18 -7.28
CA GLU A 151 10.59 7.47 -6.94
C GLU A 151 9.84 8.57 -7.70
N MET A 152 9.33 9.54 -6.96
CA MET A 152 8.59 10.67 -7.51
C MET A 152 9.56 11.71 -8.04
N THR A 153 9.36 12.11 -9.28
CA THR A 153 10.17 13.16 -9.92
C THR A 153 9.27 14.30 -10.35
N CYS A 154 9.51 15.49 -9.79
CA CYS A 154 8.88 16.70 -10.29
C CYS A 154 9.32 16.96 -11.73
N LYS A 155 8.36 16.98 -12.67
CA LYS A 155 8.62 17.16 -14.11
C LYS A 155 8.56 18.63 -14.55
N SER A 156 8.12 19.55 -13.70
CA SER A 156 8.07 20.98 -14.06
C SER A 156 9.45 21.61 -14.02
N SER A 157 10.05 21.77 -15.20
CA SER A 157 11.27 22.56 -15.40
C SER A 157 11.05 24.08 -15.21
N TRP A 158 9.80 24.53 -15.12
CA TRP A 158 9.42 25.93 -15.01
C TRP A 158 9.26 26.42 -13.57
N TYR A 159 9.12 25.52 -12.58
CA TYR A 159 9.04 25.89 -11.18
C TYR A 159 10.43 25.81 -10.55
N LYS A 160 11.08 26.97 -10.41
CA LYS A 160 12.24 27.14 -9.53
C LYS A 160 11.68 27.71 -8.23
N GLY A 161 11.47 26.86 -7.22
CA GLY A 161 11.02 27.30 -5.91
C GLY A 161 11.96 28.41 -5.39
N ASN A 162 11.36 29.49 -4.88
CA ASN A 162 12.07 30.53 -4.14
C ASN A 162 12.25 30.10 -2.69
#